data_AF-A0AAN6MAI9-F1
#
_entry.id   AF-A0AAN6MAI9-F1
#
_cell.length_a   1.000
_cell.length_b   1.000
_cell.length_c   1.000
_cell.angle_alpha   90.00
_cell.angle_beta   90.00
_cell.angle_gamma   90.00
#
_symmetry.space_group_name_H-M   'P 1'
#
loop_
_entity.id
_entity.type
_entity.pdbx_description
1 polymer ?
#
loop_
_entity_poly.entity_id
_entity_poly.type
_entity_poly.pdbx_seq_one_letter_code
_entity_poly.pdbx_strand_id
1 'polypeptide(L)'
;MLIRGLNSIYLQAPHIQPADTKPFANHHDGEEAMFFPAVEKMTGEPGVMDTNIKQQKRFHDGLEQLQADADDVVAGKEAYDGGQYGDKMAALPKLFNEEGEKATKELGVPATILCFSNIDTQYEGGMWQSWPPAPAPIYADWRRFGAMDRTGKLEHLYAVPEFS
;
A
#
# COMPACT_ATOMS: atom_id res chain seq x y z
N MET A 1 1.32 -9.06 -4.86
CA MET A 1 0.69 -8.36 -3.71
C MET A 1 0.24 -6.94 -4.09
N LEU A 2 1.15 -6.01 -4.38
CA LEU A 2 0.86 -4.62 -4.80
C LEU A 2 -0.08 -4.54 -6.02
N ILE A 3 0.18 -5.36 -7.04
CA ILE A 3 -0.59 -5.38 -8.30
C ILE A 3 -2.08 -5.61 -8.08
N ARG A 4 -2.48 -6.45 -7.11
CA ARG A 4 -3.91 -6.72 -6.86
C ARG A 4 -4.61 -5.57 -6.14
N GLY A 5 -3.91 -4.88 -5.22
CA GLY A 5 -4.40 -3.64 -4.63
C GLY A 5 -4.58 -2.56 -5.69
N LEU A 6 -3.57 -2.36 -6.54
CA LEU A 6 -3.63 -1.41 -7.66
C LEU A 6 -4.74 -1.75 -8.66
N ASN A 7 -4.92 -3.02 -8.99
CA ASN A 7 -6.01 -3.46 -9.87
C ASN A 7 -7.38 -3.20 -9.24
N SER A 8 -7.56 -3.44 -7.94
CA SER A 8 -8.82 -3.13 -7.23
C SER A 8 -9.13 -1.63 -7.25
N ILE A 9 -8.13 -0.78 -7.01
CA ILE A 9 -8.28 0.68 -7.14
C ILE A 9 -8.67 1.04 -8.57
N TYR A 10 -7.95 0.52 -9.56
CA TYR A 10 -8.21 0.81 -10.98
C TYR A 10 -9.64 0.39 -11.42
N LEU A 11 -10.08 -0.80 -11.01
CA LEU A 11 -11.39 -1.34 -11.39
C LEU A 11 -12.54 -0.60 -10.68
N GLN A 12 -12.35 -0.17 -9.44
CA GLN A 12 -13.40 0.52 -8.68
C GLN A 12 -13.51 2.01 -9.03
N ALA A 13 -12.41 2.66 -9.42
CA ALA A 13 -12.35 4.11 -9.65
C ALA A 13 -13.48 4.67 -10.56
N PRO A 14 -13.86 4.02 -11.68
CA PRO A 14 -14.93 4.54 -12.55
C PRO A 14 -16.33 4.48 -11.95
N HIS A 15 -16.52 3.71 -10.87
CA HIS A 15 -17.83 3.39 -10.30
C HIS A 15 -18.06 4.01 -8.91
N ILE A 16 -17.07 4.72 -8.40
CA ILE A 16 -17.15 5.41 -7.10
C ILE A 16 -18.27 6.45 -7.14
N GLN A 17 -19.18 6.33 -6.18
CA GLN A 17 -20.27 7.27 -6.01
C GLN A 17 -19.74 8.60 -5.44
N PRO A 18 -20.41 9.74 -5.67
CA PRO A 18 -19.98 11.04 -5.13
C PRO A 18 -19.78 11.05 -3.60
N ALA A 19 -20.60 10.28 -2.87
CA ALA A 19 -20.48 10.13 -1.42
C ALA A 19 -19.18 9.40 -0.98
N ASP A 20 -18.60 8.62 -1.88
CA ASP A 20 -17.44 7.76 -1.65
C ASP A 20 -16.15 8.33 -2.28
N THR A 21 -16.21 9.44 -3.00
CA THR A 21 -15.04 10.04 -3.65
C THR A 21 -13.94 10.40 -2.66
N LYS A 22 -14.28 11.04 -1.53
CA LYS A 22 -13.31 11.43 -0.52
C LYS A 22 -12.64 10.23 0.16
N PRO A 23 -13.39 9.23 0.69
CA PRO A 23 -12.75 8.04 1.29
C PRO A 23 -11.99 7.19 0.28
N PHE A 24 -12.33 7.22 -1.01
CA PHE A 24 -11.59 6.51 -2.06
C PHE A 24 -10.31 7.25 -2.50
N ALA A 25 -10.37 8.56 -2.74
CA ALA A 25 -9.25 9.36 -3.23
C ALA A 25 -8.17 9.60 -2.16
N ASN A 26 -8.58 9.69 -0.89
CA ASN A 26 -7.68 9.98 0.22
C ASN A 26 -7.23 8.69 0.92
N HIS A 27 -6.90 7.64 0.17
CA HIS A 27 -6.42 6.38 0.74
C HIS A 27 -5.20 6.61 1.67
N HIS A 28 -4.22 7.40 1.23
CA HIS A 28 -3.01 7.69 2.00
C HIS A 28 -3.23 8.67 3.16
N ASP A 29 -3.96 9.77 2.95
CA ASP A 29 -4.31 10.68 4.06
C ASP A 29 -5.22 9.98 5.09
N GLY A 30 -6.05 9.04 4.65
CA GLY A 30 -6.90 8.21 5.50
C GLY A 30 -6.09 7.22 6.34
N GLU A 31 -4.99 6.70 5.79
CA GLU A 31 -4.05 5.87 6.54
C GLU A 31 -3.41 6.68 7.68
N GLU A 32 -2.90 7.88 7.38
CA GLU A 32 -2.29 8.75 8.39
C GLU A 32 -3.30 9.30 9.41
N ALA A 33 -4.49 9.71 8.97
CA ALA A 33 -5.47 10.36 9.84
C ALA A 33 -6.30 9.39 10.68
N MET A 34 -6.47 8.13 10.24
CA MET A 34 -7.37 7.17 10.91
C MET A 34 -6.75 5.80 11.17
N PHE A 35 -5.95 5.24 10.25
CA PHE A 35 -5.39 3.90 10.41
C PHE A 35 -4.21 3.89 11.38
N PHE A 36 -3.26 4.82 11.26
CA PHE A 36 -2.08 4.88 12.11
C PHE A 36 -2.43 5.13 13.59
N PRO A 37 -3.35 6.06 13.93
CA PRO A 37 -3.82 6.20 15.32
C PRO A 37 -4.53 4.94 15.84
N ALA A 38 -5.22 4.19 14.99
CA ALA A 38 -5.86 2.94 15.39
C ALA A 38 -4.84 1.84 15.67
N VAL A 39 -3.75 1.76 14.90
CA VAL A 39 -2.62 0.86 15.15
C VAL A 39 -1.97 1.19 16.50
N GLU A 40 -1.63 2.45 16.74
CA GLU A 40 -1.03 2.90 18.01
C GLU A 40 -1.89 2.54 19.22
N LYS A 41 -3.21 2.71 19.11
CA LYS A 41 -4.15 2.32 20.17
C LYS A 41 -4.18 0.82 20.42
N MET A 42 -4.01 -0.01 19.38
CA MET A 42 -3.98 -1.47 19.51
C MET A 42 -2.68 -1.98 20.10
N THR A 43 -1.56 -1.39 19.69
CA THR A 43 -0.23 -1.78 20.17
C THR A 43 0.05 -1.21 21.56
N GLY A 44 -0.61 -0.11 21.94
CA GLY A 44 -0.31 0.65 23.14
C GLY A 44 0.98 1.47 23.01
N GLU A 45 1.51 1.60 21.79
CA GLU A 45 2.80 2.22 21.48
C GLU A 45 2.57 3.45 20.58
N PRO A 46 2.49 4.67 21.16
CA PRO A 46 2.41 5.91 20.39
C PRO A 46 3.63 6.09 19.48
N GLY A 47 3.44 6.54 18.24
CA GLY A 47 4.51 6.75 17.27
C GLY A 47 5.00 5.49 16.56
N VAL A 48 4.38 4.31 16.77
CA VAL A 48 4.79 3.05 16.11
C VAL A 48 4.72 3.14 14.58
N MET A 49 3.94 4.09 14.04
CA MET A 49 3.80 4.33 12.60
C MET A 49 4.67 5.49 12.08
N ASP A 50 5.44 6.18 12.92
CA ASP A 50 6.25 7.35 12.51
C ASP A 50 7.28 7.00 11.43
N THR A 51 7.86 5.80 11.52
CA THR A 51 8.79 5.30 10.51
C THR A 51 8.08 5.03 9.19
N ASN A 52 6.87 4.47 9.22
CA ASN A 52 6.05 4.26 8.03
C ASN A 52 5.69 5.59 7.35
N ILE A 53 5.29 6.62 8.11
CA ILE A 53 5.03 7.98 7.59
C ILE A 53 6.28 8.52 6.86
N LYS A 54 7.45 8.45 7.50
CA LYS A 54 8.71 8.94 6.92
C LYS A 54 9.12 8.15 5.67
N GLN A 55 8.95 6.84 5.68
CA GLN A 55 9.25 5.97 4.55
C GLN A 55 8.30 6.25 3.37
N GLN A 56 7.00 6.41 3.64
CA GLN A 56 6.01 6.76 2.64
C GLN A 56 6.34 8.10 1.98
N LYS A 57 6.64 9.15 2.77
CA LYS A 57 7.08 10.43 2.23
C LYS A 57 8.32 10.29 1.34
N ARG A 58 9.35 9.57 1.81
CA ARG A 58 10.60 9.38 1.06
C ARG A 58 10.37 8.65 -0.27
N PHE A 59 9.43 7.71 -0.29
CA PHE A 59 9.03 7.01 -1.51
C PHE A 59 8.31 7.94 -2.49
N HIS A 60 7.37 8.77 -2.02
CA HIS A 60 6.71 9.79 -2.84
C HIS A 60 7.70 10.77 -3.46
N ASP A 61 8.58 11.37 -2.65
CA ASP A 61 9.61 12.30 -3.12
C ASP A 61 10.50 11.63 -4.19
N GLY A 62 10.83 10.35 -4.01
CA GLY A 62 11.63 9.57 -4.97
C GLY A 62 10.92 9.32 -6.31
N LEU A 63 9.61 9.06 -6.30
CA LEU A 63 8.82 8.89 -7.52
C LEU A 63 8.63 10.22 -8.28
N GLU A 64 8.41 11.32 -7.56
CA GLU A 64 8.34 12.66 -8.16
C GLU A 64 9.66 13.02 -8.84
N GLN A 65 10.79 12.74 -8.19
CA GLN A 65 12.10 12.98 -8.79
C GLN A 65 12.33 12.10 -10.02
N LEU A 66 11.93 10.82 -9.98
CA LEU A 66 12.04 9.93 -11.14
C LEU A 66 11.19 10.43 -12.33
N GLN A 67 9.97 10.92 -12.05
CA GLN A 67 9.11 11.52 -13.06
C GLN A 67 9.75 12.79 -13.66
N ALA A 68 10.29 13.68 -12.81
CA ALA A 68 10.96 14.89 -13.27
C ALA A 68 12.20 14.59 -14.14
N ASP A 69 13.02 13.63 -13.72
CA ASP A 69 14.19 13.18 -14.49
C ASP A 69 13.75 12.66 -15.87
N ALA A 70 12.67 11.86 -15.93
CA ALA A 70 12.13 11.35 -17.19
C ALA A 70 11.60 12.46 -18.09
N ASP A 71 10.89 13.45 -17.52
CA ASP A 71 10.36 14.59 -18.26
C ASP A 71 11.49 15.46 -18.85
N ASP A 72 12.60 15.64 -18.13
CA ASP A 72 13.77 16.38 -18.62
C ASP A 72 14.49 15.68 -19.77
N VAL A 73 14.57 14.34 -19.74
CA VAL A 73 15.05 13.53 -20.87
C VAL A 73 14.11 13.66 -22.08
N VAL A 74 12.79 13.54 -21.88
CA VAL A 74 11.80 13.70 -22.96
C VAL A 74 11.84 15.11 -23.56
N ALA A 75 12.08 16.13 -22.74
CA ALA A 75 12.24 17.51 -23.16
C ALA A 75 13.60 17.80 -23.82
N GLY A 76 14.53 16.83 -23.86
CA GLY A 76 15.86 16.97 -24.43
C GLY A 76 16.80 17.86 -23.61
N LYS A 77 16.47 18.13 -22.34
CA LYS A 77 17.33 18.90 -21.42
C LYS A 77 18.49 18.04 -20.91
N GLU A 78 18.27 16.74 -20.79
CA GLU A 78 19.30 15.75 -20.47
C GLU A 78 19.31 14.64 -21.52
N ALA A 79 20.49 14.05 -21.75
CA ALA A 79 20.59 12.87 -22.61
C ALA A 79 20.15 11.63 -21.84
N TYR A 80 19.39 10.74 -22.48
CA TYR A 80 19.04 9.46 -21.88
C TYR A 80 20.29 8.62 -21.61
N ASP A 81 20.56 8.32 -20.34
CA ASP A 81 21.56 7.36 -19.91
C ASP A 81 20.90 6.21 -19.15
N GLY A 82 20.70 5.08 -19.84
CA GLY A 82 20.13 3.88 -19.25
C GLY A 82 20.95 3.31 -18.07
N GLY A 83 22.25 3.62 -17.98
CA GLY A 83 23.10 3.25 -16.85
C GLY A 83 22.72 4.02 -15.58
N GLN A 84 22.50 5.33 -15.70
CA GLN A 84 22.08 6.18 -14.58
C GLN A 84 20.73 5.75 -13.99
N TYR A 85 19.74 5.43 -14.83
CA TYR A 85 18.45 4.89 -14.36
C TYR A 85 18.61 3.46 -13.82
N GLY A 86 19.44 2.64 -14.45
CA GLY A 86 19.77 1.30 -13.99
C GLY A 86 20.36 1.30 -12.58
N ASP A 87 21.29 2.21 -12.28
CA ASP A 87 21.92 2.35 -10.96
C ASP A 87 20.93 2.87 -9.90
N LYS A 88 20.10 3.86 -10.26
CA LYS A 88 19.02 4.37 -9.38
C LYS A 88 18.03 3.26 -9.02
N MET A 89 17.65 2.43 -9.99
CA MET A 89 16.72 1.31 -9.79
C MET A 89 17.38 0.11 -9.11
N ALA A 90 18.67 -0.15 -9.33
CA ALA A 90 19.41 -1.25 -8.71
C ALA A 90 19.57 -1.07 -7.20
N ALA A 91 19.53 0.17 -6.71
CA ALA A 91 19.51 0.46 -5.27
C ALA A 91 18.15 0.15 -4.62
N LEU A 92 17.05 0.13 -5.38
CA LEU A 92 15.70 -0.03 -4.82
C LEU A 92 15.49 -1.38 -4.13
N PRO A 93 15.86 -2.56 -4.68
CA PRO A 93 15.68 -3.83 -3.99
C PRO A 93 16.38 -3.89 -2.63
N LYS A 94 17.60 -3.34 -2.55
CA LYS A 94 18.35 -3.25 -1.31
C LYS A 94 17.65 -2.32 -0.32
N LEU A 95 17.25 -1.14 -0.78
CA LEU A 95 16.54 -0.15 0.04
C LEU A 95 15.20 -0.71 0.55
N PHE A 96 14.42 -1.37 -0.30
CA PHE A 96 13.15 -2.01 0.08
C PHE A 96 13.35 -3.12 1.12
N ASN A 97 14.41 -3.93 0.98
CA ASN A 97 14.70 -4.98 1.95
C ASN A 97 15.13 -4.38 3.30
N GLU A 98 16.07 -3.43 3.31
CA GLU A 98 16.58 -2.83 4.55
C GLU A 98 15.49 -2.02 5.27
N GLU A 99 14.75 -1.19 4.53
CA GLU A 99 13.66 -0.37 5.07
C GLU A 99 12.44 -1.23 5.47
N GLY A 100 12.14 -2.28 4.71
CA GLY A 100 11.07 -3.23 5.02
C GLY A 100 11.36 -4.06 6.27
N GLU A 101 12.60 -4.52 6.44
CA GLU A 101 13.03 -5.22 7.65
C GLU A 101 12.96 -4.31 8.88
N LYS A 102 13.42 -3.06 8.74
CA LYS A 102 13.35 -2.05 9.80
C LYS A 102 11.89 -1.75 10.18
N ALA A 103 11.04 -1.47 9.19
CA ALA A 103 9.63 -1.19 9.42
C ALA A 103 8.93 -2.35 10.12
N THR A 104 9.12 -3.58 9.64
CA THR A 104 8.49 -4.78 10.23
C THR A 104 8.90 -5.01 11.69
N LYS A 105 10.17 -4.73 12.02
CA LYS A 105 10.67 -4.83 13.40
C LYS A 105 10.03 -3.79 14.33
N GLU A 106 9.89 -2.55 13.87
CA GLU A 106 9.32 -1.46 14.66
C GLU A 106 7.79 -1.58 14.81
N LEU A 107 7.09 -2.02 13.75
CA LEU A 107 5.65 -2.29 13.75
C LEU A 107 5.25 -3.38 14.75
N GLY A 108 6.10 -4.39 14.93
CA GLY A 108 5.78 -5.58 15.72
C GLY A 108 4.71 -6.46 15.06
N VAL A 109 4.49 -7.65 15.65
CA VAL A 109 3.64 -8.70 15.05
C VAL A 109 2.18 -8.25 14.83
N PRO A 110 1.49 -7.61 15.80
CA PRO A 110 0.08 -7.24 15.62
C PRO A 110 -0.15 -6.24 14.49
N ALA A 111 0.70 -5.21 14.38
CA ALA A 111 0.56 -4.21 13.33
C ALA A 111 0.99 -4.74 11.96
N THR A 112 2.04 -5.59 11.91
CA THR A 112 2.45 -6.28 10.69
C THR A 112 1.31 -7.14 10.12
N ILE A 113 0.61 -7.91 10.97
CA ILE A 113 -0.56 -8.69 10.54
C ILE A 113 -1.64 -7.78 9.95
N LEU A 114 -1.86 -6.60 10.52
CA LEU A 114 -2.86 -5.64 10.05
C LEU A 114 -2.47 -4.97 8.71
N CYS A 115 -1.21 -4.58 8.54
CA CYS A 115 -0.71 -3.99 7.29
C CYS A 115 -0.77 -5.00 6.13
N PHE A 116 -0.50 -6.27 6.41
CA PHE A 116 -0.46 -7.34 5.40
C PHE A 116 -1.73 -8.18 5.34
N SER A 117 -2.84 -7.77 5.96
CA SER A 117 -4.11 -8.51 5.84
C SER A 117 -4.83 -8.26 4.50
N ASN A 118 -4.25 -7.46 3.59
CA ASN A 118 -4.73 -7.25 2.21
C ASN A 118 -4.03 -8.18 1.19
N ILE A 119 -3.27 -9.17 1.67
CA ILE A 119 -2.59 -10.16 0.83
C ILE A 119 -3.57 -11.27 0.44
N ASP A 120 -3.52 -11.70 -0.83
CA ASP A 120 -4.17 -12.95 -1.24
C ASP A 120 -3.42 -14.15 -0.66
N THR A 121 -4.00 -14.82 0.33
CA THR A 121 -3.41 -16.01 0.96
C THR A 121 -3.55 -17.26 0.08
N GLN A 122 -4.37 -17.21 -0.97
CA GLN A 122 -4.60 -18.29 -1.92
C GLN A 122 -3.66 -18.24 -3.14
N TYR A 123 -2.92 -17.14 -3.31
CA TYR A 123 -1.94 -17.00 -4.39
C TYR A 123 -0.63 -17.75 -4.09
N GLU A 124 0.29 -17.83 -5.06
CA GLU A 124 1.61 -18.48 -4.91
C GLU A 124 1.52 -19.93 -4.40
N GLY A 125 0.54 -20.69 -4.88
CA GLY A 125 0.36 -22.10 -4.49
C GLY A 125 -0.07 -22.29 -3.03
N GLY A 126 -0.61 -21.26 -2.39
CA GLY A 126 -1.07 -21.34 -1.00
C GLY A 126 0.06 -21.26 0.03
N MET A 127 1.25 -20.77 -0.35
CA MET A 127 2.37 -20.55 0.57
C MET A 127 2.00 -19.70 1.79
N TRP A 128 0.99 -18.84 1.67
CA TRP A 128 0.53 -17.90 2.69
C TRP A 128 -0.74 -18.33 3.42
N GLN A 129 -1.22 -19.57 3.25
CA GLN A 129 -2.45 -20.06 3.90
C GLN A 129 -2.41 -20.02 5.43
N SER A 130 -1.22 -20.06 6.02
CA SER A 130 -1.02 -19.96 7.48
C SER A 130 -0.95 -18.52 7.99
N TRP A 131 -1.06 -17.52 7.12
CA TRP A 131 -1.07 -16.12 7.53
C TRP A 131 -2.29 -15.82 8.42
N PRO A 132 -2.10 -15.19 9.58
CA PRO A 132 -3.20 -14.94 10.51
C PRO A 132 -4.17 -13.89 9.96
N PRO A 133 -5.47 -13.99 10.30
CA PRO A 133 -6.48 -13.03 9.84
C PRO A 133 -6.31 -11.66 10.52
N ALA A 134 -6.81 -10.62 9.85
CA ALA A 134 -6.84 -9.27 10.41
C ALA A 134 -7.69 -9.21 11.71
N PRO A 135 -7.26 -8.46 12.74
CA PRO A 135 -8.05 -8.26 13.95
C PRO A 135 -9.30 -7.38 13.70
N ALA A 136 -10.44 -7.77 14.28
CA ALA A 136 -11.64 -6.92 14.38
C ALA A 136 -11.54 -6.02 15.64
N PRO A 137 -12.08 -4.78 15.69
CA PRO A 137 -13.06 -4.13 14.80
C PRO A 137 -12.52 -3.14 13.75
N ILE A 138 -11.20 -2.93 13.65
CA ILE A 138 -10.58 -1.92 12.76
C ILE A 138 -10.71 -2.26 11.28
N TYR A 139 -11.15 -3.48 10.97
CA TYR A 139 -11.45 -3.93 9.62
C TYR A 139 -12.65 -3.20 8.95
N ALA A 140 -13.45 -2.42 9.68
CA ALA A 140 -14.70 -1.87 9.16
C ALA A 140 -14.59 -0.43 8.59
N ASP A 141 -15.42 -0.15 7.58
CA ASP A 141 -15.68 1.10 6.82
C ASP A 141 -14.70 1.56 5.73
N TRP A 142 -13.40 1.65 5.98
CA TRP A 142 -12.44 2.13 4.95
C TRP A 142 -11.93 1.01 4.04
N ARG A 143 -11.91 -0.22 4.56
CA ARG A 143 -11.51 -1.43 3.84
C ARG A 143 -12.53 -1.98 2.85
N ARG A 144 -13.71 -1.35 2.72
CA ARG A 144 -14.74 -1.77 1.74
C ARG A 144 -14.24 -1.69 0.29
N PHE A 145 -13.21 -0.90 0.01
CA PHE A 145 -12.55 -0.85 -1.30
C PHE A 145 -11.41 -1.88 -1.44
N GLY A 146 -11.18 -2.72 -0.43
CA GLY A 146 -10.18 -3.77 -0.43
C GLY A 146 -10.48 -4.85 -1.46
N ALA A 147 -9.42 -5.52 -1.93
CA ALA A 147 -9.57 -6.65 -2.85
C ALA A 147 -9.79 -7.98 -2.13
N MET A 148 -9.51 -8.02 -0.82
CA MET A 148 -9.46 -9.24 -0.01
C MET A 148 -10.25 -9.04 1.26
N ASP A 149 -10.97 -10.07 1.68
CA ASP A 149 -11.59 -10.14 2.99
C ASP A 149 -10.53 -10.27 4.11
N ARG A 150 -10.97 -10.29 5.38
CA ARG A 150 -10.05 -10.32 6.54
C ARG A 150 -9.15 -11.55 6.60
N THR A 151 -9.48 -12.60 5.84
CA THR A 151 -8.73 -13.86 5.78
C THR A 151 -7.77 -13.91 4.59
N GLY A 152 -7.73 -12.85 3.78
CA GLY A 152 -6.92 -12.79 2.58
C GLY A 152 -7.53 -13.55 1.40
N LYS A 153 -8.85 -13.78 1.41
CA LYS A 153 -9.56 -14.34 0.25
C LYS A 153 -10.10 -13.21 -0.61
N LEU A 154 -10.00 -13.35 -1.93
CA LEU A 154 -10.63 -12.42 -2.88
C LEU A 154 -12.12 -12.22 -2.57
N GLU A 155 -12.53 -10.96 -2.45
CA GLU A 155 -13.91 -10.57 -2.23
C GLU A 155 -14.47 -9.75 -3.39
N HIS A 156 -15.79 -9.56 -3.39
CA HIS A 156 -16.47 -8.71 -4.35
C HIS A 156 -16.01 -7.25 -4.16
N LEU A 157 -15.63 -6.60 -5.25
CA LEU A 157 -15.21 -5.20 -5.23
C LEU A 157 -16.43 -4.30 -5.04
N TYR A 158 -16.51 -3.62 -3.90
CA TYR A 158 -17.67 -2.83 -3.47
C TYR A 158 -18.29 -1.95 -4.55
N ALA A 159 -17.47 -1.21 -5.30
CA ALA A 159 -17.96 -0.27 -6.30
C ALA A 159 -18.20 -0.89 -7.68
N VAL A 160 -17.62 -2.06 -7.98
CA VAL A 160 -17.77 -2.68 -9.31
C VAL A 160 -19.17 -3.29 -9.42
N PRO A 161 -19.93 -3.01 -10.49
CA PRO A 161 -21.21 -3.67 -10.71
C PRO A 161 -21.03 -5.19 -10.85
N GLU A 162 -21.92 -5.98 -10.25
CA GLU A 162 -21.99 -7.40 -10.56
C GLU A 162 -22.36 -7.56 -12.04
N PHE A 163 -21.45 -8.12 -12.84
CA PHE A 163 -21.80 -8.52 -14.19
C PHE A 163 -22.73 -9.74 -14.10
N SER A 164 -23.96 -9.56 -14.59
CA SER A 164 -24.94 -10.65 -14.80
C SER A 164 -24.49 -11.64 -15.86
#